data_AF-A0A672JK87-F1
#
_entry.id   AF-A0A672JK87-F1
#
_cell.length_a   1.000
_cell.length_b   1.000
_cell.length_c   1.000
_cell.angle_alpha   90.00
_cell.angle_beta   90.00
_cell.angle_gamma   90.00
#
_symmetry.space_group_name_H-M   'P 1'
#
loop_
_entity.id
_entity.type
_entity.pdbx_description
1 polymer ?
#
loop_
_entity_poly.entity_id
_entity_poly.type
_entity_poly.pdbx_seq_one_letter_code
_entity_poly.pdbx_strand_id
1 'polypeptide(L)'
;MPVVDDGASFPGVMLQSAQRPQNRGVYKMFHGTSVASARLIIANGFNRSKGGMLGEGVYVSRDMNKASRYPLYGSDSDRVIFELRVRVGRVKRIDKDNHPMQYTWHKHGYDTAWVPPKIGLLAVKSGLEEDCVYDPKRVTVVGIAKAPTSVQWQHKNTKDSCVFSRSINAY
;
A
#
# COMPACT_ATOMS: atom_id res chain seq x y z
N MET A 1 -2.08 31.00 9.94
CA MET A 1 -1.86 30.16 11.14
C MET A 1 -0.96 29.01 10.76
N PRO A 2 0.26 28.88 11.32
CA PRO A 2 1.08 27.69 11.10
C PRO A 2 0.43 26.52 11.84
N VAL A 3 0.16 25.44 11.12
CA VAL A 3 -0.41 24.22 11.72
C VAL A 3 0.70 23.55 12.51
N VAL A 4 0.49 23.46 13.82
CA VAL A 4 1.35 22.75 14.76
C VAL A 4 1.41 21.27 14.37
N ASP A 5 2.61 20.72 14.32
CA ASP A 5 2.87 19.28 14.30
C ASP A 5 2.60 18.76 15.71
N ASP A 6 1.41 18.19 15.91
CA ASP A 6 0.90 17.76 17.21
C ASP A 6 1.22 16.30 17.52
N GLY A 7 2.17 15.68 16.82
CA GLY A 7 2.77 14.42 17.26
C GLY A 7 1.74 13.36 17.64
N ALA A 8 0.62 13.30 16.90
CA ALA A 8 -0.59 12.59 17.30
C ALA A 8 -0.30 11.11 17.52
N SER A 9 -0.16 10.77 18.81
CA SER A 9 -0.27 9.44 19.38
C SER A 9 -1.48 8.74 18.76
N PHE A 10 -1.27 7.55 18.21
CA PHE A 10 -2.24 6.76 17.45
C PHE A 10 -3.63 6.70 18.12
N PRO A 11 -4.68 7.38 17.60
CA PRO A 11 -6.03 6.86 17.68
C PRO A 11 -6.33 6.26 16.30
N GLY A 12 -5.40 5.42 15.81
CA GLY A 12 -5.48 4.86 14.47
C GLY A 12 -6.67 3.91 14.43
N VAL A 13 -7.83 4.39 14.00
CA VAL A 13 -9.00 3.55 13.74
C VAL A 13 -8.54 2.43 12.81
N MET A 14 -8.43 1.20 13.34
CA MET A 14 -8.16 0.03 12.53
C MET A 14 -9.41 -0.30 11.73
N LEU A 15 -9.53 0.31 10.55
CA LEU A 15 -10.56 -0.08 9.60
C LEU A 15 -10.23 -1.46 9.03
N GLN A 16 -11.17 -2.37 9.18
CA GLN A 16 -11.19 -3.65 8.48
C GLN A 16 -11.34 -3.42 6.97
N SER A 17 -11.05 -4.47 6.19
CA SER A 17 -11.37 -4.45 4.76
C SER A 17 -12.87 -4.22 4.55
N ALA A 18 -13.23 -3.68 3.39
CA ALA A 18 -14.59 -3.30 2.98
C ALA A 18 -15.18 -2.06 3.66
N GLN A 19 -14.62 -1.58 4.77
CA GLN A 19 -15.13 -0.38 5.43
C GLN A 19 -14.76 0.88 4.64
N ARG A 20 -15.66 1.86 4.54
CA ARG A 20 -15.35 3.13 3.88
C ARG A 20 -14.18 3.84 4.57
N PRO A 21 -13.08 4.17 3.87
CA PRO A 21 -12.00 4.97 4.43
C PRO A 21 -12.53 6.31 4.94
N GLN A 22 -12.07 6.70 6.12
CA GLN A 22 -12.29 8.03 6.66
C GLN A 22 -11.20 8.97 6.13
N ASN A 23 -11.59 10.19 5.78
CA ASN A 23 -10.62 11.20 5.37
C ASN A 23 -9.62 11.45 6.51
N ARG A 24 -8.35 11.57 6.15
CA ARG A 24 -7.20 11.77 7.05
C ARG A 24 -6.94 10.60 8.00
N GLY A 25 -7.49 9.42 7.71
CA GLY A 25 -7.19 8.20 8.43
C GLY A 25 -5.75 7.71 8.23
N VAL A 26 -5.31 6.86 9.18
CA VAL A 26 -4.06 6.12 9.10
C VAL A 26 -4.37 4.65 9.30
N TYR A 27 -4.04 3.81 8.32
CA TYR A 27 -4.44 2.41 8.30
C TYR A 27 -3.26 1.45 8.18
N LYS A 28 -3.40 0.29 8.80
CA LYS A 28 -2.60 -0.89 8.45
C LYS A 28 -3.11 -1.41 7.10
N MET A 29 -2.19 -1.57 6.15
CA MET A 29 -2.48 -2.07 4.80
C MET A 29 -1.35 -2.98 4.34
N PHE A 30 -1.56 -3.64 3.21
CA PHE A 30 -0.66 -4.64 2.64
C PHE A 30 -0.34 -4.33 1.19
N HIS A 31 0.89 -4.66 0.79
CA HIS A 31 1.35 -4.62 -0.60
C HIS A 31 2.13 -5.90 -0.90
N GLY A 32 1.66 -6.67 -1.88
CA GLY A 32 2.36 -7.83 -2.39
C GLY A 32 3.28 -7.47 -3.55
N THR A 33 4.50 -7.97 -3.53
CA THR A 33 5.52 -7.66 -4.54
C THR A 33 6.56 -8.78 -4.67
N SER A 34 7.44 -8.68 -5.67
CA SER A 34 8.51 -9.66 -5.84
C SER A 34 9.63 -9.48 -4.81
N VAL A 35 10.44 -10.50 -4.54
CA VAL A 35 11.60 -10.39 -3.62
C VAL A 35 12.56 -9.29 -4.09
N ALA A 36 12.82 -9.21 -5.40
CA ALA A 36 13.67 -8.18 -5.98
C ALA A 36 13.10 -6.77 -5.75
N SER A 37 11.80 -6.58 -6.01
CA SER A 37 11.12 -5.29 -5.79
C SER A 37 11.07 -4.93 -4.31
N ALA A 38 10.86 -5.92 -3.43
CA ALA A 38 10.88 -5.72 -1.99
C ALA A 38 12.21 -5.16 -1.50
N ARG A 39 13.35 -5.70 -1.98
CA ARG A 39 14.69 -5.17 -1.67
C ARG A 39 14.85 -3.71 -2.10
N LEU A 40 14.36 -3.36 -3.29
CA LEU A 40 14.41 -1.99 -3.79
C LEU A 40 13.52 -1.03 -2.99
N ILE A 41 12.31 -1.46 -2.63
CA ILE A 41 11.38 -0.67 -1.82
C ILE A 41 11.95 -0.42 -0.42
N ILE A 42 12.60 -1.43 0.18
CA ILE A 42 13.27 -1.26 1.48
C ILE A 42 14.42 -0.26 1.38
N ALA A 43 15.24 -0.35 0.33
CA ALA A 43 16.41 0.50 0.19
C ALA A 43 16.07 1.95 -0.17
N ASN A 44 15.05 2.17 -1.01
CA ASN A 44 14.80 3.45 -1.65
C ASN A 44 13.42 4.05 -1.35
N GLY A 45 12.58 3.32 -0.61
CA GLY A 45 11.16 3.63 -0.49
C GLY A 45 10.34 3.22 -1.72
N PHE A 46 9.04 3.46 -1.65
CA PHE A 46 8.13 3.21 -2.77
C PHE A 46 8.33 4.22 -3.89
N ASN A 47 8.17 3.75 -5.12
CA ASN A 47 7.93 4.58 -6.30
C ASN A 47 6.50 4.39 -6.78
N ARG A 48 5.91 5.44 -7.39
CA ARG A 48 4.63 5.30 -8.06
C ARG A 48 4.74 4.34 -9.24
N SER A 49 3.76 3.46 -9.41
CA SER A 49 3.51 2.86 -10.71
C SER A 49 3.19 3.95 -11.73
N LYS A 50 3.45 3.70 -13.02
CA LYS A 50 3.08 4.64 -14.11
C LYS A 50 1.62 4.53 -14.54
N GLY A 51 0.88 3.59 -13.97
CA GLY A 51 -0.51 3.31 -14.32
C GLY A 51 -1.11 2.20 -13.45
N GLY A 52 -2.20 1.64 -13.94
CA GLY A 52 -3.07 0.72 -13.20
C GLY A 52 -4.51 1.24 -13.23
N MET A 53 -5.43 0.49 -12.63
CA MET A 53 -6.86 0.77 -12.77
C MET A 53 -7.31 2.11 -12.13
N LEU A 54 -6.48 2.70 -11.27
CA LEU A 54 -6.70 3.99 -10.61
C LEU A 54 -5.63 5.03 -11.02
N GLY A 55 -4.87 4.78 -12.10
CA GLY A 55 -3.78 5.66 -12.54
C GLY A 55 -2.48 5.44 -11.77
N GLU A 56 -1.59 6.44 -11.81
CA GLU A 56 -0.30 6.38 -11.12
C GLU A 56 -0.44 6.44 -9.60
N GLY A 57 0.34 5.64 -8.89
CA GLY A 57 0.38 5.65 -7.43
C GLY A 57 0.97 4.37 -6.84
N VAL A 58 0.87 4.24 -5.52
CA VAL A 58 1.22 3.03 -4.78
C VAL A 58 -0.07 2.28 -4.46
N TYR A 59 -0.18 1.07 -5.00
CA TYR A 59 -1.36 0.22 -4.82
C TYR A 59 -1.26 -0.58 -3.53
N VAL A 60 -2.25 -0.47 -2.67
CA VAL A 60 -2.30 -1.14 -1.37
C VAL A 60 -3.70 -1.68 -1.11
N SER A 61 -3.82 -2.60 -0.17
CA SER A 61 -5.08 -3.25 0.20
C SER A 61 -5.15 -3.45 1.70
N ARG A 62 -6.32 -3.32 2.33
CA ARG A 62 -6.49 -3.77 3.73
C ARG A 62 -6.73 -5.28 3.81
N ASP A 63 -7.04 -5.92 2.68
CA ASP A 63 -7.12 -7.36 2.54
C ASP A 63 -5.73 -7.93 2.18
N MET A 64 -5.12 -8.66 3.11
CA MET A 64 -3.84 -9.34 2.93
C MET A 64 -3.92 -10.49 1.90
N ASN A 65 -5.06 -11.18 1.80
CA ASN A 65 -5.27 -12.25 0.82
C ASN A 65 -5.35 -11.68 -0.60
N LYS A 66 -5.82 -10.44 -0.76
CA LYS A 66 -5.69 -9.74 -2.04
C LYS A 66 -4.22 -9.45 -2.35
N ALA A 67 -3.50 -8.86 -1.40
CA ALA A 67 -2.10 -8.50 -1.58
C ALA A 67 -1.23 -9.74 -1.89
N SER A 68 -1.51 -10.88 -1.26
CA SER A 68 -0.74 -12.13 -1.46
C SER A 68 -0.76 -12.67 -2.88
N ARG A 69 -1.70 -12.23 -3.73
CA ARG A 69 -1.77 -12.62 -5.14
C ARG A 69 -0.72 -11.96 -6.02
N TYR A 70 0.00 -10.96 -5.51
CA TYR A 70 0.95 -10.18 -6.30
C TYR A 70 2.40 -10.58 -6.01
N PRO A 71 3.25 -10.69 -7.06
CA PRO A 71 2.89 -10.53 -8.48
C PRO A 71 1.99 -11.68 -9.00
N LEU A 72 1.06 -11.34 -9.91
CA LEU A 72 0.02 -12.26 -10.40
C LEU A 72 0.57 -13.53 -11.06
N TYR A 73 1.68 -13.40 -11.78
CA TYR A 73 2.33 -14.49 -12.53
C TYR A 73 3.65 -14.94 -11.89
N GLY A 74 3.93 -14.52 -10.65
CA GLY A 74 5.11 -14.98 -9.91
C GLY A 74 4.87 -16.26 -9.14
N SER A 75 5.94 -17.01 -8.88
CA SER A 75 5.91 -18.16 -7.98
C SER A 75 5.74 -17.71 -6.53
N ASP A 76 5.23 -18.60 -5.67
CA ASP A 76 5.13 -18.34 -4.24
C ASP A 76 6.50 -18.11 -3.58
N SER A 77 7.57 -18.66 -4.17
CA SER A 77 8.96 -18.44 -3.76
C SER A 77 9.51 -17.04 -4.10
N ASP A 78 8.78 -16.23 -4.86
CA ASP A 78 9.12 -14.84 -5.17
C ASP A 78 8.15 -13.84 -4.53
N ARG A 79 7.20 -14.26 -3.70
CA ARG A 79 6.17 -13.38 -3.13
C ARG A 79 6.54 -12.86 -1.74
N VAL A 80 6.62 -11.53 -1.61
CA VAL A 80 6.73 -10.82 -0.34
C VAL A 80 5.48 -9.98 -0.13
N ILE A 81 4.96 -9.97 1.10
CA ILE A 81 3.85 -9.10 1.51
C ILE A 81 4.38 -8.15 2.57
N PHE A 82 4.39 -6.85 2.27
CA PHE A 82 4.68 -5.83 3.27
C PHE A 82 3.46 -5.55 4.14
N GLU A 83 3.71 -5.31 5.43
CA GLU A 83 2.80 -4.59 6.31
C GLU A 83 3.15 -3.10 6.28
N LEU A 84 2.14 -2.26 6.06
CA LEU A 84 2.30 -0.84 5.80
C LEU A 84 1.49 0.01 6.78
N ARG A 85 2.03 1.16 7.18
CA ARG A 85 1.29 2.27 7.77
C ARG A 85 1.01 3.29 6.67
N VAL A 86 -0.27 3.49 6.34
CA VAL A 86 -0.69 4.35 5.20
C VAL A 86 -1.50 5.54 5.68
N ARG A 87 -1.05 6.76 5.35
CA ARG A 87 -1.79 8.02 5.61
C ARG A 87 -2.65 8.40 4.39
N VAL A 88 -3.92 8.00 4.40
CA VAL A 88 -4.78 8.08 3.19
C VAL A 88 -5.21 9.50 2.80
N GLY A 89 -5.11 10.48 3.71
CA GLY A 89 -5.46 11.87 3.40
C GLY A 89 -6.90 12.02 2.87
N ARG A 90 -7.11 12.84 1.84
CA ARG A 90 -8.41 12.98 1.18
C ARG A 90 -8.67 11.80 0.25
N VAL A 91 -9.73 11.05 0.50
CA VAL A 91 -10.04 9.83 -0.25
C VAL A 91 -11.13 10.08 -1.29
N LYS A 92 -10.87 9.73 -2.54
CA LYS A 92 -11.87 9.68 -3.61
C LYS A 92 -12.38 8.25 -3.76
N ARG A 93 -13.68 8.06 -3.54
CA ARG A 93 -14.37 6.82 -3.88
C ARG A 93 -14.53 6.73 -5.41
N ILE A 94 -14.14 5.59 -5.99
CA ILE A 94 -14.29 5.24 -7.40
C ILE A 94 -15.17 4.00 -7.45
N ASP A 95 -16.46 4.18 -7.76
CA ASP A 95 -17.49 3.17 -7.55
C ASP A 95 -18.42 2.92 -8.74
N LYS A 96 -18.01 3.36 -9.92
CA LYS A 96 -18.66 3.03 -11.19
C LYS A 96 -17.64 2.86 -12.29
N ASP A 97 -17.99 2.10 -13.31
CA ASP A 97 -17.18 2.03 -14.53
C ASP A 97 -17.17 3.40 -15.20
N ASN A 98 -16.07 3.73 -15.87
CA ASN A 98 -15.85 5.04 -16.49
C ASN A 98 -16.04 6.21 -15.52
N HIS A 99 -15.61 6.04 -14.25
CA HIS A 99 -15.68 7.13 -13.28
C HIS A 99 -14.85 8.33 -13.81
N PRO A 100 -15.40 9.56 -13.86
CA PRO A 100 -14.76 10.70 -14.53
C PRO A 100 -13.41 11.10 -13.91
N MET A 101 -13.17 10.66 -12.67
CA MET A 101 -11.92 10.90 -11.94
C MET A 101 -11.07 9.64 -11.72
N GLN A 102 -11.34 8.53 -12.41
CA GLN A 102 -10.64 7.25 -12.21
C GLN A 102 -9.12 7.38 -12.29
N TYR A 103 -8.62 8.23 -13.20
CA TYR A 103 -7.18 8.45 -13.42
C TYR A 103 -6.69 9.85 -13.01
N THR A 104 -7.60 10.76 -12.63
CA THR A 104 -7.29 12.18 -12.42
C THR A 104 -7.54 12.67 -11.00
N TRP A 105 -8.07 11.83 -10.11
CA TRP A 105 -8.40 12.18 -8.72
C TRP A 105 -7.31 12.99 -7.99
N HIS A 106 -6.04 12.69 -8.20
CA HIS A 106 -4.91 13.42 -7.61
C HIS A 106 -4.85 14.89 -8.06
N LYS A 107 -5.18 15.18 -9.32
CA LYS A 107 -5.24 16.55 -9.88
C LYS A 107 -6.35 17.39 -9.24
N HIS A 108 -7.32 16.73 -8.61
CA HIS A 108 -8.43 17.37 -7.90
C HIS A 108 -8.19 17.43 -6.37
N GLY A 109 -6.95 17.25 -5.92
CA GLY A 109 -6.56 17.40 -4.52
C GLY A 109 -6.94 16.23 -3.62
N TYR A 110 -7.15 15.04 -4.19
CA TYR A 110 -7.28 13.80 -3.43
C TYR A 110 -5.92 13.11 -3.29
N ASP A 111 -5.67 12.52 -2.12
CA ASP A 111 -4.41 11.86 -1.80
C ASP A 111 -4.47 10.35 -2.07
N THR A 112 -5.68 9.77 -2.08
CA THR A 112 -5.92 8.35 -2.34
C THR A 112 -7.21 8.17 -3.14
N ALA A 113 -7.18 7.30 -4.14
CA ALA A 113 -8.39 6.73 -4.74
C ALA A 113 -8.68 5.38 -4.09
N TRP A 114 -9.96 5.11 -3.84
CA TRP A 114 -10.42 3.87 -3.22
C TRP A 114 -11.59 3.28 -4.00
N VAL A 115 -11.51 1.99 -4.28
CA VAL A 115 -12.58 1.18 -4.85
C VAL A 115 -13.18 0.30 -3.77
N PRO A 116 -14.49 0.39 -3.49
CA PRO A 116 -15.13 -0.50 -2.53
C PRO A 116 -15.22 -1.94 -3.08
N PRO A 117 -15.32 -2.95 -2.21
CA PRO A 117 -15.50 -4.32 -2.66
C PRO A 117 -16.95 -4.57 -3.12
N LYS A 118 -17.15 -5.65 -3.88
CA LYS A 118 -18.48 -6.19 -4.24
C LYS A 118 -19.42 -5.24 -5.00
N ILE A 119 -18.89 -4.22 -5.66
CA ILE A 119 -19.71 -3.29 -6.48
C ILE A 119 -19.77 -3.66 -7.97
N GLY A 120 -19.16 -4.78 -8.38
CA GLY A 120 -19.29 -5.31 -9.74
C GLY A 120 -18.60 -4.49 -10.83
N LEU A 121 -17.60 -3.65 -10.50
CA LEU A 121 -16.83 -2.93 -11.51
C LEU A 121 -16.11 -3.89 -12.43
N LEU A 122 -16.29 -3.73 -13.74
CA LEU A 122 -15.55 -4.48 -14.75
C LEU A 122 -14.04 -4.19 -14.64
N ALA A 123 -13.69 -2.98 -14.21
CA ALA A 123 -12.30 -2.59 -13.95
C ALA A 123 -11.65 -3.35 -12.78
N VAL A 124 -12.44 -3.96 -11.87
CA VAL A 124 -11.95 -4.71 -10.70
C VAL A 124 -12.39 -6.16 -10.79
N LYS A 125 -11.71 -6.91 -11.66
CA LYS A 125 -11.98 -8.36 -11.87
C LYS A 125 -11.90 -9.19 -10.59
N SER A 126 -11.18 -8.72 -9.56
CA SER A 126 -11.11 -9.41 -8.27
C SER A 126 -12.38 -9.24 -7.41
N GLY A 127 -13.20 -8.21 -7.65
CA GLY A 127 -14.31 -7.82 -6.77
C GLY A 127 -13.88 -7.35 -5.37
N LEU A 128 -12.57 -7.27 -5.10
CA LEU A 128 -11.98 -6.89 -3.83
C LEU A 128 -11.53 -5.43 -3.87
N GLU A 129 -11.62 -4.76 -2.72
CA GLU A 129 -11.26 -3.36 -2.58
C GLU A 129 -9.81 -3.06 -2.98
N GLU A 130 -9.56 -1.85 -3.48
CA GLU A 130 -8.22 -1.38 -3.83
C GLU A 130 -8.06 0.08 -3.46
N ASP A 131 -6.89 0.41 -2.90
CA ASP A 131 -6.48 1.78 -2.63
C ASP A 131 -5.26 2.11 -3.50
N CYS A 132 -5.25 3.30 -4.07
CA CYS A 132 -4.12 3.84 -4.82
C CYS A 132 -3.72 5.18 -4.21
N VAL A 133 -2.54 5.22 -3.57
CA VAL A 133 -2.01 6.40 -2.86
C VAL A 133 -1.09 7.18 -3.78
N TYR A 134 -1.30 8.48 -3.91
CA TYR A 134 -0.55 9.28 -4.89
C TYR A 134 0.90 9.49 -4.45
N ASP A 135 1.12 10.07 -3.28
CA ASP A 135 2.47 10.35 -2.79
C ASP A 135 3.04 9.13 -2.04
N PRO A 136 4.12 8.49 -2.53
CA PRO A 136 4.75 7.36 -1.85
C PRO A 136 5.20 7.67 -0.41
N LYS A 137 5.48 8.94 -0.07
CA LYS A 137 5.86 9.35 1.30
C LYS A 137 4.75 9.15 2.33
N ARG A 138 3.52 8.90 1.88
CA ARG A 138 2.36 8.54 2.73
C ARG A 138 2.31 7.06 3.07
N VAL A 139 3.19 6.24 2.50
CA VAL A 139 3.25 4.79 2.67
C VAL A 139 4.56 4.42 3.36
N THR A 140 4.46 3.89 4.58
CA THR A 140 5.62 3.48 5.37
C THR A 140 5.61 1.97 5.56
N VAL A 141 6.71 1.30 5.19
CA VAL A 141 6.91 -0.12 5.53
C VAL A 141 7.16 -0.22 7.03
N VAL A 142 6.32 -0.99 7.72
CA VAL A 142 6.43 -1.23 9.17
C VAL A 142 6.75 -2.70 9.49
N GLY A 143 6.63 -3.59 8.51
CA GLY A 143 6.99 -4.99 8.66
C GLY A 143 6.84 -5.80 7.38
N ILE A 144 7.15 -7.09 7.48
CA ILE A 144 6.94 -8.09 6.44
C ILE A 144 5.94 -9.10 7.00
N ALA A 145 4.73 -9.14 6.43
CA ALA A 145 3.68 -10.05 6.85
C ALA A 145 3.92 -11.48 6.36
N LYS A 146 4.53 -11.63 5.17
CA LYS A 146 4.91 -12.93 4.59
C LYS A 146 6.11 -12.76 3.66
N ALA A 147 7.04 -13.72 3.70
CA ALA A 147 8.11 -13.84 2.73
C ALA A 147 8.49 -15.32 2.52
N PRO A 148 9.20 -15.66 1.44
CA PRO A 148 9.71 -17.01 1.21
C PRO A 148 10.78 -17.35 2.24
N THR A 149 10.84 -18.61 2.66
CA THR A 149 11.82 -19.13 3.65
C THR A 149 13.27 -18.97 3.20
N SER A 150 13.53 -18.94 1.89
CA SER A 150 14.85 -18.70 1.31
C SER A 150 15.35 -17.27 1.50
N VAL A 151 14.47 -16.34 1.89
CA VAL A 151 14.84 -14.94 2.12
C VAL A 151 15.04 -14.69 3.60
N GLN A 152 16.29 -14.52 4.01
CA GLN A 152 16.63 -14.14 5.37
C GLN A 152 16.38 -12.64 5.57
N TRP A 153 15.53 -12.31 6.54
CA TRP A 153 15.25 -10.93 6.95
C TRP A 153 15.72 -10.73 8.38
N GLN A 154 16.64 -9.79 8.62
CA GLN A 154 17.10 -9.46 9.96
C GLN A 154 16.27 -8.32 10.55
N HIS A 155 15.44 -8.61 11.55
CA HIS A 155 14.70 -7.58 12.27
C HIS A 155 15.66 -6.78 13.17
N LYS A 156 16.02 -5.55 12.79
CA LYS A 156 16.67 -4.62 13.72
C LYS A 156 15.61 -3.84 14.48
N ASN A 157 15.62 -4.03 15.80
CA ASN A 157 14.73 -3.39 16.75
C ASN A 157 15.13 -1.92 16.92
N THR A 158 14.73 -1.05 15.98
CA THR A 158 14.86 0.40 16.14
C THR A 158 13.47 1.01 16.07
N LYS A 159 13.06 1.65 17.17
CA LYS A 159 11.69 2.06 17.50
C LYS A 159 10.97 2.96 16.49
N ASP A 160 11.58 3.42 15.39
CA ASP A 160 10.92 4.32 14.44
C ASP A 160 11.20 4.07 12.95
N SER A 161 11.88 2.98 12.59
CA SER A 161 12.10 2.68 11.18
C SER A 161 12.67 1.29 10.99
N CYS A 162 12.10 0.54 10.05
CA CYS A 162 12.69 -0.70 9.57
C CYS A 162 13.92 -0.37 8.71
N VAL A 163 15.08 -0.17 9.35
CA VAL A 163 16.36 0.00 8.65
C VAL A 163 17.09 -1.33 8.67
N PHE A 164 17.20 -1.97 7.51
CA PHE A 164 17.90 -3.24 7.35
C PHE A 164 19.36 -3.02 6.96
N SER A 165 20.29 -3.66 7.67
CA SER A 165 21.70 -3.68 7.26
C SER A 165 21.90 -4.50 6.00
N ARG A 166 22.75 -3.98 5.09
CA ARG A 166 23.29 -4.73 3.94
C ARG A 166 24.07 -5.94 4.46
N SER A 167 23.47 -7.12 4.39
CA SER A 167 24.24 -8.37 4.43
C SER A 167 24.21 -8.96 3.03
N ILE A 168 25.16 -8.51 2.20
CA ILE A 168 25.55 -9.21 0.98
C ILE A 168 26.54 -10.27 1.45
N ASN A 169 26.09 -11.50 1.62
CA ASN A 169 26.98 -12.63 1.42
C ASN A 169 26.71 -13.13 0.02
N ALA A 170 27.61 -12.74 -0.89
CA ALA A 170 27.79 -13.42 -2.15
C ALA A 170 28.42 -14.78 -1.85
N TYR A 171 27.80 -15.83 -2.36
CA TYR A 171 28.51 -17.03 -2.81
C TYR A 171 28.28 -17.13 -4.32
#